data_AF-A0A413HNJ7-F1
#
_entry.id   AF-A0A413HNJ7-F1
#
_cell.length_a   1.000
_cell.length_b   1.000
_cell.length_c   1.000
_cell.angle_alpha   90.00
_cell.angle_beta   90.00
_cell.angle_gamma   90.00
#
_symmetry.space_group_name_H-M   'P 1'
#
loop_
_entity.id
_entity.type
_entity.pdbx_description
1 polymer ?
#
loop_
_entity_poly.entity_id
_entity_poly.type
_entity_poly.pdbx_seq_one_letter_code
_entity_poly.pdbx_strand_id
1 'polypeptide(L)'
;MTKKEWYKQLFEHLEASKFRSSFHLKQKDIDYINEKDLDVIRQHAQDFIAKRETPAYIPNDGKQTPTKGHPVFIAQHATATCCRECIRKWHKMQPGRELSQVQQDYLVDVIMTWIEKELARAKEN
;
A
#
# COMPACT_ATOMS: atom_id res chain seq x y z
N MET A 1 8.23 -18.00 11.60
CA MET A 1 7.35 -16.82 11.64
C MET A 1 6.21 -17.04 10.66
N THR A 2 4.97 -16.98 11.15
CA THR A 2 3.76 -17.14 10.36
C THR A 2 3.40 -15.86 9.60
N LYS A 3 2.51 -15.94 8.59
CA LYS A 3 1.99 -14.75 7.87
C LYS A 3 1.40 -13.73 8.86
N LYS A 4 0.67 -14.20 9.87
CA LYS A 4 0.05 -13.34 10.90
C LYS A 4 1.07 -12.59 11.74
N GLU A 5 2.12 -13.29 12.21
CA GLU A 5 3.20 -12.67 12.99
C GLU A 5 3.98 -11.64 12.15
N TRP A 6 4.25 -11.96 10.89
CA TRP A 6 4.89 -11.02 9.96
C TRP A 6 4.06 -9.75 9.76
N TYR A 7 2.76 -9.89 9.49
CA TYR A 7 1.89 -8.72 9.29
C TYR A 7 1.82 -7.87 10.55
N LYS A 8 1.75 -8.49 11.73
CA LYS A 8 1.77 -7.77 13.01
C LYS A 8 3.05 -6.93 13.14
N GLN A 9 4.23 -7.54 12.98
CA GLN A 9 5.51 -6.82 13.08
C GLN A 9 5.64 -5.73 12.01
N LEU A 10 5.21 -5.99 10.78
CA LEU A 10 5.23 -5.01 9.70
C LEU A 10 4.41 -3.77 10.06
N PHE A 11 3.16 -3.94 10.49
CA PHE A 11 2.30 -2.82 10.84
C PHE A 11 2.78 -2.08 12.09
N GLU A 12 3.30 -2.78 13.11
CA GLU A 12 3.95 -2.14 14.27
C GLU A 12 5.14 -1.27 13.86
N HIS A 13 5.98 -1.76 12.94
CA HIS A 13 7.12 -1.00 12.44
C HIS A 13 6.71 0.19 11.56
N LEU A 14 5.66 0.04 10.75
CA LEU A 14 5.11 1.14 9.95
C LEU A 14 4.54 2.23 10.86
N GLU A 15 3.81 1.86 11.92
CA GLU A 15 3.27 2.80 12.91
C GLU A 15 4.37 3.54 13.69
N ALA A 16 5.47 2.86 14.01
CA ALA A 16 6.63 3.47 14.68
C ALA A 16 7.38 4.48 13.79
N SER A 17 7.24 4.41 12.46
CA SER A 17 7.88 5.34 11.54
C SER A 17 7.08 6.64 11.39
N LYS A 18 7.59 7.76 11.94
CA LYS A 18 6.95 9.09 11.86
C LYS A 18 6.48 9.49 10.46
N PHE A 19 7.22 9.10 9.42
CA PHE A 19 6.82 9.40 8.04
C PHE A 19 5.63 8.54 7.61
N ARG A 20 5.68 7.22 7.84
CA ARG A 20 4.64 6.27 7.41
C ARG A 20 3.35 6.44 8.20
N SER A 21 3.44 6.69 9.50
CA SER A 21 2.27 6.92 10.35
C SER A 21 1.66 8.31 10.22
N SER A 22 2.26 9.22 9.43
CA SER A 22 1.66 10.53 9.14
C SER A 22 0.55 10.48 8.08
N PHE A 23 0.43 9.38 7.33
CA PHE A 23 -0.58 9.21 6.30
C PHE A 23 -1.89 8.71 6.92
N HIS A 24 -3.00 9.36 6.56
CA HIS A 24 -4.35 8.96 6.94
C HIS A 24 -5.33 9.19 5.79
N LEU A 25 -6.39 8.39 5.73
CA LEU A 25 -7.49 8.65 4.81
C LEU A 25 -8.25 9.92 5.23
N LYS A 26 -8.57 10.78 4.27
CA LYS A 26 -9.45 11.94 4.49
C LYS A 26 -10.89 11.55 4.21
N GLN A 27 -11.85 12.37 4.66
CA GLN A 27 -13.27 12.12 4.42
C GLN A 27 -13.59 11.83 2.95
N LYS A 28 -13.07 12.63 2.02
CA LYS A 28 -13.24 12.41 0.57
C LYS A 28 -12.73 11.05 0.08
N ASP A 29 -11.69 10.51 0.71
CA ASP A 29 -11.09 9.23 0.31
C ASP A 29 -11.96 8.08 0.86
N ILE A 30 -12.51 8.26 2.06
CA ILE A 30 -13.50 7.36 2.68
C ILE A 30 -14.80 7.34 1.87
N ASP A 31 -15.32 8.50 1.48
CA ASP A 31 -16.53 8.64 0.67
C ASP A 31 -16.36 7.92 -0.68
N TYR A 32 -15.19 8.10 -1.32
CA TYR A 32 -14.87 7.41 -2.56
C TYR A 32 -14.81 5.88 -2.40
N ILE A 33 -14.25 5.38 -1.29
CA ILE A 33 -14.25 3.94 -1.00
C ILE A 33 -15.67 3.42 -0.79
N ASN A 34 -16.50 4.16 -0.05
CA ASN A 34 -17.90 3.78 0.19
C ASN A 34 -18.75 3.84 -1.09
N GLU A 35 -18.43 4.73 -2.04
CA GLU A 35 -19.11 4.80 -3.34
C GLU A 35 -18.76 3.62 -4.27
N LYS A 36 -17.52 3.13 -4.20
CA LYS A 36 -17.00 2.09 -5.10
C LYS A 36 -17.03 0.67 -4.53
N ASP A 37 -17.13 0.52 -3.22
CA ASP A 37 -16.91 -0.71 -2.46
C ASP A 37 -15.46 -1.22 -2.46
N LEU A 38 -15.13 -2.04 -1.45
CA LEU A 38 -13.77 -2.53 -1.21
C LEU A 38 -13.22 -3.42 -2.33
N ASP A 39 -14.08 -4.17 -3.03
CA ASP A 39 -13.66 -5.05 -4.13
C ASP A 39 -13.13 -4.25 -5.32
N VAL A 40 -13.77 -3.13 -5.65
CA VAL A 40 -13.30 -2.22 -6.70
C VAL A 40 -12.00 -1.54 -6.28
N ILE A 41 -11.87 -1.14 -5.02
CA ILE A 41 -10.63 -0.56 -4.49
C ILE A 41 -9.48 -1.57 -4.53
N ARG A 42 -9.75 -2.85 -4.26
CA ARG A 42 -8.77 -3.94 -4.41
C ARG A 42 -8.34 -4.09 -5.87
N GLN A 43 -9.26 -4.03 -6.83
CA GLN A 43 -8.92 -4.06 -8.26
C GLN A 43 -8.02 -2.87 -8.65
N HIS A 44 -8.33 -1.66 -8.17
CA HIS A 44 -7.46 -0.50 -8.41
C HIS A 44 -6.05 -0.70 -7.83
N ALA A 45 -5.94 -1.31 -6.65
CA ALA A 45 -4.64 -1.63 -6.06
C ALA A 45 -3.85 -2.63 -6.90
N GLN A 46 -4.50 -3.67 -7.43
CA GLN A 46 -3.88 -4.61 -8.36
C GLN A 46 -3.37 -3.88 -9.61
N ASP A 47 -4.21 -3.07 -10.24
CA ASP A 47 -3.86 -2.33 -11.46
C ASP A 47 -2.69 -1.38 -11.22
N PHE A 48 -2.67 -0.68 -10.08
CA PHE A 48 -1.59 0.24 -9.75
C PHE A 48 -0.27 -0.48 -9.46
N ILE A 49 -0.28 -1.60 -8.73
CA ILE A 49 0.93 -2.40 -8.50
C ILE A 49 1.44 -3.00 -9.81
N ALA A 50 0.57 -3.59 -10.62
CA ALA A 50 0.92 -4.15 -11.92
C ALA A 50 1.55 -3.10 -12.85
N LYS A 51 0.95 -1.91 -12.91
CA LYS A 51 1.38 -0.85 -13.82
C LYS A 51 2.62 -0.08 -13.33
N ARG A 52 2.74 0.18 -12.03
CA ARG A 52 3.72 1.13 -11.48
C ARG A 52 4.90 0.48 -10.77
N GLU A 53 4.70 -0.68 -10.13
CA GLU A 53 5.71 -1.26 -9.22
C GLU A 53 6.26 -2.61 -9.70
N THR A 54 5.53 -3.28 -10.58
CA THR A 54 5.88 -4.60 -11.11
C THR A 54 7.09 -4.59 -12.04
N PRO A 55 7.26 -3.65 -12.99
CA PRO A 55 8.38 -3.69 -13.92
C PRO A 55 9.75 -3.72 -13.22
N ALA A 56 10.70 -4.46 -13.79
CA ALA A 56 12.07 -4.55 -13.26
C ALA A 56 12.79 -3.19 -13.24
N TYR A 57 12.46 -2.32 -14.20
CA TYR A 57 12.99 -0.97 -14.34
C TYR A 57 11.83 0.02 -14.53
N ILE A 58 11.76 1.02 -13.64
CA ILE A 58 10.73 2.06 -13.65
C ILE A 58 11.43 3.40 -13.91
N PRO A 59 11.12 4.11 -15.01
CA PRO A 59 11.86 5.32 -15.41
C PRO A 59 11.92 6.43 -14.35
N ASN A 60 10.90 6.54 -13.49
CA ASN A 60 10.80 7.54 -12.43
C ASN A 60 10.66 6.90 -11.04
N ASP A 61 11.40 5.81 -10.78
CA ASP A 61 11.32 5.09 -9.50
C ASP A 61 11.60 6.03 -8.30
N GLY A 62 10.78 5.93 -7.26
CA GLY A 62 10.71 6.85 -6.13
C GLY A 62 9.75 8.03 -6.32
N LYS A 63 9.24 8.28 -7.54
CA LYS A 63 8.28 9.36 -7.85
C LYS A 63 7.08 8.90 -8.68
N GLN A 64 6.99 7.62 -9.02
CA GLN A 64 5.93 7.05 -9.85
C GLN A 64 4.55 7.05 -9.19
N THR A 65 4.49 7.02 -7.86
CA THR A 65 3.23 6.93 -7.11
C THR A 65 2.89 8.28 -6.49
N PRO A 66 1.82 8.96 -6.93
CA PRO A 66 1.36 10.22 -6.34
C PRO A 66 1.12 10.09 -4.84
N THR A 67 1.18 11.19 -4.09
CA THR A 67 0.86 11.19 -2.64
C THR A 67 -0.61 11.49 -2.33
N LYS A 68 -1.41 11.77 -3.36
CA LYS A 68 -2.82 12.20 -3.27
C LYS A 68 -3.59 11.83 -4.53
N GLY A 69 -4.91 11.89 -4.43
CA GLY A 69 -5.83 11.74 -5.57
C GLY A 69 -6.51 10.38 -5.67
N HIS A 70 -6.06 9.39 -4.89
CA HIS A 70 -6.74 8.11 -4.74
C HIS A 70 -6.37 7.48 -3.38
N PRO A 71 -7.31 6.82 -2.67
CA PRO A 71 -7.03 6.17 -1.37
C PRO A 71 -5.87 5.18 -1.43
N VAL A 72 -5.81 4.35 -2.48
CA VAL A 72 -4.69 3.41 -2.70
C VAL A 72 -3.33 4.10 -2.75
N PHE A 73 -3.22 5.29 -3.34
CA PHE A 73 -1.93 6.00 -3.38
C PHE A 73 -1.48 6.41 -1.97
N ILE A 74 -2.40 6.90 -1.14
CA ILE A 74 -2.13 7.23 0.26
C ILE A 74 -1.69 5.97 1.01
N ALA A 75 -2.41 4.87 0.82
CA ALA A 75 -2.09 3.58 1.42
C ALA A 75 -0.72 3.04 0.96
N GLN A 76 -0.33 3.25 -0.31
CA GLN A 76 0.99 2.84 -0.80
C GLN A 76 2.13 3.56 -0.07
N HIS A 77 1.96 4.86 0.20
CA HIS A 77 2.94 5.63 0.98
C HIS A 77 2.94 5.22 2.45
N ALA A 78 1.76 5.00 3.05
CA ALA A 78 1.62 4.55 4.42
C ALA A 78 2.26 3.17 4.64
N THR A 79 2.15 2.27 3.66
CA THR A 79 2.61 0.87 3.75
C THR A 79 3.98 0.59 3.15
N ALA A 80 4.65 1.62 2.61
CA ALA A 80 5.94 1.49 1.92
C ALA A 80 5.93 0.61 0.65
N THR A 81 4.81 0.62 -0.07
CA THR A 81 4.61 -0.08 -1.36
C THR A 81 4.59 0.89 -2.56
N CYS A 82 5.02 2.14 -2.36
CA CYS A 82 4.97 3.21 -3.36
C CYS A 82 6.17 3.30 -4.32
N CYS A 83 7.26 2.60 -4.02
CA CYS A 83 8.41 2.46 -4.91
C CYS A 83 9.27 1.24 -4.63
N ARG A 84 10.16 0.86 -5.55
CA ARG A 84 11.03 -0.33 -5.38
C ARG A 84 11.95 -0.22 -4.19
N GLU A 85 12.48 0.97 -3.91
CA GLU A 85 13.35 1.17 -2.76
C GLU A 85 12.60 1.03 -1.42
N CYS A 86 11.34 1.48 -1.37
CA CYS A 86 10.47 1.24 -0.22
C CYS A 86 10.17 -0.26 -0.07
N ILE A 87 9.79 -0.91 -1.16
CA ILE A 87 9.51 -2.35 -1.21
C ILE A 87 10.73 -3.16 -0.76
N ARG A 88 11.94 -2.80 -1.19
CA ARG A 88 13.19 -3.44 -0.78
C ARG A 88 13.42 -3.31 0.72
N LYS A 89 13.31 -2.08 1.25
CA LYS A 89 13.58 -1.80 2.67
C LYS A 89 12.58 -2.48 3.60
N TRP A 90 11.30 -2.46 3.24
CA TRP A 90 10.20 -2.85 4.12
C TRP A 90 9.69 -4.28 3.89
N HIS A 91 9.61 -4.70 2.63
CA HIS A 91 9.05 -6.01 2.25
C HIS A 91 10.10 -6.99 1.74
N LYS A 92 11.38 -6.59 1.74
CA LYS A 92 12.54 -7.45 1.44
C LYS A 92 12.55 -8.03 0.02
N MET A 93 11.85 -7.39 -0.92
CA MET A 93 11.87 -7.79 -2.34
C MET A 93 12.91 -6.95 -3.10
N GLN A 94 13.84 -7.63 -3.79
CA GLN A 94 14.96 -6.95 -4.44
C GLN A 94 14.52 -6.17 -5.69
N PRO A 95 15.10 -4.99 -5.97
CA PRO A 95 14.89 -4.26 -7.22
C PRO A 95 15.59 -4.95 -8.40
N GLY A 96 15.34 -4.47 -9.61
CA GLY A 96 15.98 -4.99 -10.83
C GLY A 96 15.40 -6.32 -11.33
N ARG A 97 14.29 -6.76 -10.74
CA ARG A 97 13.49 -7.92 -11.19
C ARG A 97 12.02 -7.58 -11.13
N GLU A 98 11.27 -8.14 -12.06
CA GLU A 98 9.82 -8.01 -12.03
C GLU A 98 9.24 -8.64 -10.76
N LEU A 99 8.18 -8.04 -10.22
CA LEU A 99 7.46 -8.66 -9.11
C LEU A 99 6.69 -9.88 -9.62
N SER A 100 6.86 -11.01 -8.95
CA SER A 100 6.02 -12.18 -9.22
C SER A 100 4.57 -11.91 -8.81
N GLN A 101 3.63 -12.69 -9.35
CA GLN A 101 2.22 -12.54 -8.99
C GLN A 101 2.00 -12.65 -7.47
N VAL A 102 2.66 -13.61 -6.81
CA VAL A 102 2.60 -13.78 -5.35
C VAL A 102 3.10 -12.54 -4.60
N GLN A 103 4.14 -11.88 -5.12
CA GLN A 103 4.65 -10.63 -4.53
C GLN A 103 3.66 -9.48 -4.72
N GLN A 104 3.06 -9.36 -5.91
CA GLN A 104 2.04 -8.35 -6.19
C GLN A 104 0.82 -8.53 -5.29
N ASP A 105 0.28 -9.77 -5.21
CA ASP A 105 -0.86 -10.11 -4.36
C ASP A 105 -0.60 -9.79 -2.90
N TYR A 106 0.61 -10.09 -2.40
CA TYR A 106 1.02 -9.72 -1.05
C TYR A 106 1.01 -8.20 -0.84
N LEU A 107 1.53 -7.41 -1.78
CA LEU A 107 1.53 -5.95 -1.65
C LEU A 107 0.11 -5.39 -1.65
N VAL A 108 -0.77 -5.94 -2.50
CA VAL A 108 -2.19 -5.61 -2.53
C VAL A 108 -2.86 -5.93 -1.19
N ASP A 109 -2.61 -7.12 -0.63
CA ASP A 109 -3.13 -7.50 0.69
C ASP A 109 -2.68 -6.52 1.78
N VAL A 110 -1.41 -6.10 1.78
CA VAL A 110 -0.88 -5.13 2.75
C VAL A 110 -1.58 -3.77 2.60
N ILE A 111 -1.76 -3.29 1.37
CA ILE A 111 -2.47 -2.05 1.08
C ILE A 111 -3.92 -2.11 1.56
N MET A 112 -4.65 -3.16 1.21
CA MET A 112 -6.06 -3.32 1.59
C MET A 112 -6.24 -3.46 3.10
N THR A 113 -5.35 -4.21 3.77
CA THR A 113 -5.35 -4.32 5.23
C THR A 113 -5.21 -2.95 5.91
N TRP A 114 -4.37 -2.07 5.36
CA TRP A 114 -4.23 -0.71 5.88
C TRP A 114 -5.49 0.14 5.65
N ILE A 115 -6.08 0.06 4.45
CA ILE A 115 -7.32 0.78 4.12
C ILE A 115 -8.46 0.36 5.05
N GLU A 116 -8.66 -0.94 5.27
CA GLU A 116 -9.68 -1.48 6.17
C GLU A 116 -9.51 -0.98 7.60
N LYS A 117 -8.25 -0.92 8.10
CA LYS A 117 -7.95 -0.36 9.42
C LYS A 117 -8.29 1.14 9.53
N GLU A 118 -7.97 1.92 8.50
CA GLU A 118 -8.31 3.35 8.49
C GLU A 118 -9.82 3.59 8.44
N LEU A 119 -10.56 2.79 7.68
CA LEU A 119 -12.03 2.84 7.67
C LEU A 119 -12.62 2.46 9.03
N ALA A 120 -12.06 1.46 9.72
CA ALA A 120 -12.48 1.09 11.06
C ALA A 120 -12.22 2.24 12.05
N ARG A 121 -11.01 2.82 12.03
CA ARG A 121 -10.65 4.00 12.83
C ARG A 121 -11.59 5.18 12.58
N ALA A 122 -11.97 5.42 11.33
CA ALA A 122 -12.89 6.52 10.99
C ALA A 122 -14.33 6.30 11.49
N LYS A 123 -14.75 5.06 11.75
CA LYS A 123 -16.07 4.74 12.33
C LYS A 123 -16.10 4.85 13.85
N GLU A 124 -14.94 4.78 14.51
CA GLU A 124 -14.78 4.85 15.96
C GLU A 124 -14.60 6.29 16.48
N ASN A 125 -14.35 7.26 15.58
CA ASN A 125 -14.22 8.69 15.88
C ASN A 125 -15.49 9.45 15.47
#